data_AF-A0A0F9AP90-F1
#
_entry.id   AF-A0A0F9AP90-F1
#
_cell.length_a   1.000
_cell.length_b   1.000
_cell.length_c   1.000
_cell.angle_alpha   90.00
_cell.angle_beta   90.00
_cell.angle_gamma   90.00
#
_symmetry.space_group_name_H-M   'P 1'
#
loop_
_entity.id
_entity.type
_entity.pdbx_description
1 polymer ?
#
loop_
_entity_poly.entity_id
_entity_poly.type
_entity_poly.pdbx_seq_one_letter_code
_entity_poly.pdbx_strand_id
1 'polypeptide(L)'
;MTARPADLRHLDDLLAESEPVWERLPHQEPPTGDWFGWILEAGRGTGKSFAANMAMVAHINGPPCRKGKHPHSISLIAPTIGDAAETAAHMPGSLTDLQPGTKVV
;
A
#
# COMPACT_ATOMS: atom_id res chain seq x y z
N MET A 1 5.87 -14.28 35.66
CA MET A 1 4.84 -13.23 35.67
C MET A 1 4.29 -13.16 34.25
N THR A 2 3.15 -13.79 33.99
CA THR A 2 2.56 -13.88 32.64
C THR A 2 1.55 -12.75 32.46
N ALA A 3 1.66 -11.98 31.37
CA ALA A 3 0.70 -10.94 31.03
C ALA A 3 -0.72 -11.51 30.96
N ARG A 4 -1.71 -10.81 31.50
CA ARG A 4 -3.10 -11.27 31.43
C ARG A 4 -3.64 -10.93 30.03
N PRO A 5 -4.57 -11.72 29.48
CA PRO A 5 -5.12 -11.47 28.14
C PRO A 5 -5.74 -10.07 27.94
N ALA A 6 -6.24 -9.44 29.01
CA ALA A 6 -6.78 -8.08 28.96
C ALA A 6 -5.68 -7.02 28.81
N ASP A 7 -4.49 -7.25 29.40
CA ASP A 7 -3.35 -6.34 29.29
C ASP A 7 -2.79 -6.36 27.86
N LEU A 8 -2.92 -7.49 27.15
CA LEU A 8 -2.52 -7.63 25.74
C LEU A 8 -3.46 -6.86 24.79
N ARG A 9 -4.78 -6.90 25.02
CA ARG A 9 -5.73 -6.13 24.19
C ARG A 9 -5.53 -4.63 24.30
N HIS A 10 -5.29 -4.15 25.52
CA HIS A 10 -5.00 -2.73 25.74
C HIS A 10 -3.69 -2.31 25.05
N LEU A 11 -2.70 -3.20 24.98
CA LEU A 11 -1.48 -2.96 24.22
C LEU A 11 -1.74 -2.92 22.71
N ASP A 12 -2.58 -3.81 22.18
CA ASP A 12 -2.97 -3.81 20.76
C ASP A 12 -3.67 -2.49 20.38
N ASP A 13 -4.57 -2.00 21.24
CA ASP A 13 -5.25 -0.72 21.03
C ASP A 13 -4.27 0.47 21.03
N LEU A 14 -3.34 0.50 21.98
CA LEU A 14 -2.31 1.55 22.05
C LEU A 14 -1.34 1.49 20.87
N LEU A 15 -0.99 0.29 20.40
CA LEU A 15 -0.14 0.12 19.22
C LEU A 15 -0.85 0.61 17.96
N ALA A 16 -2.14 0.27 17.80
CA ALA A 16 -2.97 0.76 16.71
C ALA A 16 -3.15 2.29 16.71
N GLU A 17 -3.28 2.90 17.90
CA GLU A 17 -3.33 4.36 18.06
C GLU A 17 -1.97 5.04 17.79
N SER A 18 -0.86 4.30 17.97
CA SER A 18 0.51 4.80 17.78
C SER A 18 1.08 4.56 16.40
N GLU A 19 0.40 3.78 15.54
CA GLU A 19 0.90 3.52 14.19
C GLU A 19 1.00 4.86 13.44
N PRO A 20 2.21 5.24 13.00
CA PRO A 20 2.40 6.52 12.34
C PRO A 20 1.55 6.54 11.08
N VAL A 21 0.57 7.45 11.04
CA VAL A 21 -0.13 7.81 9.80
C VAL A 21 0.95 8.19 8.80
N TRP A 22 1.05 7.46 7.70
CA TRP A 22 2.05 7.75 6.68
C TRP A 22 1.91 9.20 6.19
N GLU A 23 2.90 10.03 6.52
CA GLU A 23 3.02 11.38 6.02
C GLU A 23 3.80 11.37 4.70
N ARG A 24 3.16 11.86 3.63
CA ARG A 24 3.73 11.89 2.29
C ARG A 24 4.98 12.77 2.25
N LEU A 25 6.11 12.18 1.88
CA LEU A 25 7.30 12.97 1.57
C LEU A 25 7.24 13.47 0.12
N PRO A 26 7.76 14.67 -0.20
CA PRO A 26 7.67 15.24 -1.54
C PRO A 26 8.22 14.33 -2.66
N HIS A 27 9.25 13.52 -2.37
CA HIS A 27 9.84 12.59 -3.34
C HIS A 27 9.03 11.30 -3.53
N GLN A 28 7.98 11.07 -2.73
CA GLN A 28 7.08 9.92 -2.85
C GLN A 28 5.83 10.27 -3.69
N GLU A 29 5.70 11.52 -4.13
CA GLU A 29 4.58 11.93 -4.97
C GLU A 29 4.84 11.63 -6.44
N PRO A 30 3.81 11.20 -7.19
CA PRO A 30 3.90 11.13 -8.64
C PRO A 30 4.10 12.55 -9.21
N PRO A 31 4.79 12.68 -10.36
CA PRO A 31 4.96 13.97 -11.01
C PRO A 31 3.59 14.55 -11.42
N THR A 32 3.46 15.88 -11.35
CA THR A 32 2.25 16.57 -11.80
C THR A 32 2.02 16.39 -13.29
N GLY A 33 0.76 16.25 -13.70
CA GLY A 33 0.33 16.12 -15.10
C GLY A 33 -0.31 14.77 -15.43
N ASP A 34 -0.73 14.61 -16.68
CA ASP A 34 -1.37 13.39 -17.18
C ASP A 34 -0.34 12.51 -17.89
N TRP A 35 0.49 11.83 -17.10
CA TRP A 35 1.51 10.92 -17.61
C TRP A 35 0.94 9.52 -17.79
N PHE A 36 1.23 8.88 -18.93
CA PHE A 36 0.91 7.47 -19.14
C PHE A 36 1.59 6.54 -18.11
N GLY A 37 2.80 6.92 -17.68
CA GLY A 37 3.56 6.22 -16.66
C GLY A 37 4.72 7.09 -16.17
N TRP A 38 5.23 6.78 -15.00
CA TRP A 38 6.34 7.49 -14.36
C TRP A 38 7.24 6.50 -13.62
N ILE A 39 8.45 6.92 -13.31
CA ILE A 39 9.48 6.11 -12.67
C ILE A 39 9.91 6.81 -11.38
N LEU A 40 10.01 6.04 -10.29
CA LEU A 40 10.57 6.49 -9.01
C LEU A 40 11.94 5.86 -8.79
N GLU A 41 13.00 6.64 -9.04
CA GLU A 41 14.37 6.23 -8.74
C GLU A 41 14.72 6.64 -7.32
N ALA A 42 14.92 5.66 -6.43
CA ALA A 42 15.20 5.94 -5.03
C ALA A 42 16.07 4.86 -4.36
N GLY A 43 16.86 5.31 -3.38
CA GLY A 43 17.72 4.45 -2.56
C GLY A 43 16.95 3.40 -1.74
N ARG A 44 17.67 2.53 -1.03
CA ARG A 44 17.07 1.62 -0.05
C ARG A 44 16.52 2.41 1.14
N GLY A 45 15.37 1.97 1.67
CA GLY A 45 14.75 2.57 2.87
C GLY A 45 13.99 3.88 2.65
N THR A 46 13.89 4.40 1.42
CA THR A 46 13.17 5.66 1.14
C THR A 46 11.64 5.51 1.07
N GLY A 47 11.10 4.31 1.28
CA GLY A 47 9.66 4.06 1.22
C GLY A 47 9.07 4.00 -0.20
N LYS A 48 9.88 3.76 -1.23
CA LYS A 48 9.40 3.67 -2.63
C LYS A 48 8.27 2.64 -2.87
N SER A 49 8.28 1.51 -2.16
CA SER A 49 7.21 0.50 -2.29
C SER A 49 5.88 1.02 -1.72
N PHE A 50 5.92 1.66 -0.56
CA PHE A 50 4.73 2.26 0.05
C PHE A 50 4.19 3.41 -0.82
N ALA A 51 5.09 4.26 -1.36
CA ALA A 51 4.72 5.32 -2.30
C ALA A 51 4.00 4.76 -3.55
N ALA A 52 4.52 3.67 -4.13
CA ALA A 52 3.89 3.00 -5.27
C ALA A 52 2.50 2.44 -4.90
N ASN A 53 2.34 1.79 -3.75
CA ASN A 53 1.05 1.31 -3.28
C ASN A 53 0.06 2.45 -3.06
N MET A 54 0.48 3.57 -2.48
CA MET A 54 -0.39 4.73 -2.26
C MET A 54 -0.82 5.40 -3.57
N ALA A 55 0.04 5.40 -4.60
CA ALA A 55 -0.35 5.82 -5.94
C ALA A 55 -1.43 4.88 -6.53
N MET A 56 -1.31 3.56 -6.29
CA MET A 56 -2.33 2.59 -6.70
C MET A 56 -3.64 2.77 -5.92
N VAL A 57 -3.59 2.99 -4.61
CA VAL A 57 -4.78 3.30 -3.78
C VAL A 57 -5.50 4.54 -4.31
N ALA A 58 -4.76 5.60 -4.65
CA ALA A 58 -5.34 6.80 -5.25
C ALA A 58 -6.00 6.50 -6.61
N HIS A 59 -5.39 5.64 -7.43
CA HIS A 59 -5.96 5.21 -8.70
C HIS A 59 -7.23 4.36 -8.52
N ILE A 60 -7.24 3.40 -7.59
CA ILE A 60 -8.39 2.53 -7.29
C ILE A 60 -9.59 3.35 -6.80
N ASN A 61 -9.34 4.36 -5.98
CA ASN A 61 -10.38 5.25 -5.44
C ASN A 61 -10.76 6.39 -6.41
N GLY A 62 -10.13 6.43 -7.59
CA GLY A 62 -10.36 7.42 -8.62
C GLY A 62 -11.50 7.04 -9.59
N PRO A 63 -11.57 7.72 -10.74
CA PRO A 63 -12.52 7.40 -11.79
C PRO A 63 -12.30 5.99 -12.36
N PRO A 64 -13.36 5.30 -12.82
CA PRO A 64 -13.25 3.96 -13.35
C PRO A 64 -12.38 3.91 -14.63
N CYS A 65 -11.46 2.93 -14.72
CA CYS A 65 -10.59 2.75 -15.90
C CYS A 65 -11.36 2.41 -17.18
N ARG A 66 -12.55 1.81 -17.05
CA ARG A 66 -13.37 1.32 -18.15
C ARG A 66 -14.82 1.67 -17.89
N LYS A 67 -15.59 1.93 -18.96
CA LYS A 67 -17.03 2.16 -18.85
C LYS A 67 -17.74 0.92 -18.29
N GLY A 68 -18.74 1.12 -17.44
CA GLY A 68 -19.51 0.04 -16.80
C GLY A 68 -19.12 -0.20 -15.34
N LYS A 69 -19.70 -1.23 -14.72
CA LYS A 69 -19.46 -1.60 -13.31
C LYS A 69 -18.38 -2.67 -13.20
N HIS A 70 -17.15 -2.34 -13.61
CA HIS A 70 -16.00 -3.23 -13.51
C HIS A 70 -15.05 -2.74 -12.41
N PRO A 71 -14.50 -3.65 -11.58
CA PRO A 71 -13.46 -3.26 -10.64
C PRO A 71 -12.19 -2.83 -11.38
N HIS A 72 -11.35 -2.03 -10.72
CA HIS A 72 -9.98 -1.78 -11.18
C HIS A 72 -9.21 -3.11 -11.22
N SER A 73 -8.37 -3.28 -12.23
CA SER A 73 -7.46 -4.42 -12.36
C SER A 73 -6.05 -3.88 -12.48
N ILE A 74 -5.17 -4.33 -11.59
CA ILE A 74 -3.79 -3.86 -11.48
C ILE A 74 -2.87 -5.07 -11.62
N SER A 75 -1.74 -4.87 -12.28
CA SER A 75 -0.68 -5.87 -12.39
C SER A 75 0.54 -5.39 -11.62
N LEU A 76 1.04 -6.24 -10.72
CA LEU A 76 2.33 -6.06 -10.06
C LEU A 76 3.37 -6.85 -10.82
N ILE A 77 4.39 -6.16 -11.31
CA ILE A 77 5.47 -6.75 -12.10
C ILE A 77 6.75 -6.63 -11.28
N ALA A 78 7.36 -7.76 -10.98
CA ALA A 78 8.59 -7.83 -10.19
C ALA A 78 9.50 -8.95 -10.72
N PRO A 79 10.80 -8.96 -10.37
CA PRO A 79 11.73 -9.99 -10.81
C PRO A 79 11.30 -11.41 -10.43
N THR A 80 10.62 -11.56 -9.28
CA THR A 80 10.08 -12.83 -8.81
C THR A 80 8.61 -12.71 -8.38
N ILE A 81 7.90 -13.83 -8.36
CA ILE A 81 6.55 -13.92 -7.79
C ILE A 81 6.57 -13.57 -6.29
N GLY A 82 7.64 -13.91 -5.58
CA GLY A 82 7.81 -13.58 -4.16
C GLY A 82 7.82 -12.06 -3.93
N ASP A 83 8.58 -11.32 -4.73
CA ASP A 83 8.64 -9.85 -4.64
C ASP A 83 7.27 -9.21 -4.92
N ALA A 84 6.54 -9.74 -5.90
CA ALA A 84 5.20 -9.28 -6.24
C ALA A 84 4.20 -9.59 -5.11
N ALA A 85 4.22 -10.81 -4.57
CA ALA A 85 3.36 -11.23 -3.46
C ALA A 85 3.66 -10.45 -2.17
N GLU A 86 4.94 -10.17 -1.89
CA GLU A 86 5.35 -9.36 -0.75
C GLU A 86 4.74 -7.96 -0.82
N THR A 87 4.88 -7.29 -1.97
CA THR A 87 4.31 -5.97 -2.23
C THR A 87 2.77 -5.97 -2.21
N ALA A 88 2.17 -7.04 -2.72
CA ALA A 88 0.71 -7.17 -2.83
C ALA A 88 0.04 -7.39 -1.47
N ALA A 89 0.61 -8.27 -0.62
CA ALA A 89 -0.13 -8.82 0.51
C ALA A 89 0.66 -9.22 1.77
N HIS A 90 2.01 -9.16 1.78
CA HIS A 90 2.77 -9.70 2.92
C HIS A 90 3.62 -8.68 3.67
N MET A 91 3.90 -7.52 3.08
CA MET A 91 4.59 -6.44 3.77
C MET A 91 3.61 -5.49 4.49
N PRO A 92 4.00 -4.84 5.60
CA PRO A 92 3.22 -3.76 6.17
C PRO A 92 2.98 -2.65 5.14
N GLY A 93 1.72 -2.23 4.99
CA GLY A 93 1.36 -1.28 3.94
C GLY A 93 1.30 -1.90 2.55
N SER A 94 1.10 -3.21 2.48
CA SER A 94 0.79 -3.90 1.23
C SER A 94 -0.53 -3.41 0.66
N LEU A 95 -0.77 -3.65 -0.62
CA LEU A 95 -1.97 -3.17 -1.29
C LEU A 95 -3.25 -3.73 -0.67
N THR A 96 -3.24 -4.98 -0.19
CA THR A 96 -4.39 -5.58 0.51
C THR A 96 -4.62 -4.99 1.90
N ASP A 97 -3.58 -4.54 2.58
CA ASP A 97 -3.71 -3.85 3.88
C ASP A 97 -4.35 -2.48 3.69
N LEU A 98 -3.87 -1.74 2.69
CA LEU A 98 -4.32 -0.37 2.41
C LEU A 98 -5.68 -0.32 1.71
N GLN A 99 -6.06 -1.37 0.98
CA GLN A 99 -7.35 -1.45 0.32
C GLN A 99 -8.04 -2.80 0.61
N PRO A 100 -8.78 -2.89 1.74
CA PRO A 100 -9.52 -4.08 2.11
C PRO A 100 -10.52 -4.50 1.02
N GLY A 101 -10.59 -5.80 0.75
CA GLY A 101 -11.44 -6.38 -0.31
C GLY A 101 -10.77 -6.50 -1.68
N THR A 102 -9.53 -6.02 -1.82
CA THR A 102 -8.68 -6.32 -2.98
C THR A 102 -8.45 -7.83 -3.08
N LYS A 103 -8.62 -8.39 -4.29
CA LYS A 103 -8.36 -9.81 -4.57
C LYS A 103 -7.05 -9.96 -5.33
N VAL A 104 -6.11 -10.70 -4.75
CA VAL A 104 -4.88 -11.14 -5.42
C VAL A 104 -5.16 -12.48 -6.09
N VAL A 105 -4.82 -12.60 -7.37
CA VAL A 105 -5.08 -13.76 -8.24
C VAL A 105 -3.78 -14.29 -8.82
#